data_AF-A0A6A7LR05-F1
#
_entry.id   AF-A0A6A7LR05-F1
#
_cell.length_a   1.000
_cell.length_b   1.000
_cell.length_c   1.000
_cell.angle_alpha   90.00
_cell.angle_beta   90.00
_cell.angle_gamma   90.00
#
_symmetry.space_group_name_H-M   'P 1'
#
loop_
_entity.id
_entity.type
_entity.pdbx_description
1 polymer ?
#
loop_
_entity_poly.entity_id
_entity_poly.type
_entity_poly.pdbx_seq_one_letter_code
_entity_poly.pdbx_strand_id
1 'polypeptide(L)'
;MPYTAIQGRAVQGRATQGWGTEEIAGFLVFSGGTTSGGSFTLRIPGTQPLNFSGGTVSGGSILFGVRRALVFSGGTTSGGSFVLISLFNFINPKEVRSHMSATIREAFPDQPDSTDGQSSIYERLSGTTAARQRVLLDVSRVVDLLRGGEVARAELNLPRPESFEGTLTVEPIDEPWSPETVTWDTQPAVRAGEAVNYVAPAGTDDIVVNVTDMVKTSVAAQDSAGVPWDGVRLSWSEDAEAKLYSSYADESLRPFLEIDPNYVPDAPTQLRPSGGKAVSEVRPELAAEWKSPSGEESMGAIHVVVASDESLETEVYNSGEVEHNTPRFDLDDPPTGSAAVSDLDTETTLYWAMRVRNEHGTWSDWSETASFQVVPKNALTITSPATDTVTSPVLQLEWTMTDQAAREIVVWKRRNEGEPWLEHFRENRNPSTSHSLTGPVPDTLLEEGWTYKAVPRGWDDVERDSMAGDPSYSEDSVTFHFEAP
;
A
#
# COMPACT_ATOMS: atom_id res chain seq x y z
N MET A 1 -11.98 36.15 -49.22
CA MET A 1 -11.17 34.95 -49.50
C MET A 1 -11.58 33.88 -48.49
N PRO A 2 -11.73 32.61 -48.91
CA PRO A 2 -12.73 31.71 -48.37
C PRO A 2 -12.18 30.66 -47.41
N TYR A 3 -13.10 30.12 -46.61
CA TYR A 3 -12.96 28.92 -45.79
C TYR A 3 -12.55 27.71 -46.63
N THR A 4 -11.58 26.94 -46.13
CA THR A 4 -11.15 25.65 -46.70
C THR A 4 -11.94 24.53 -46.03
N ALA A 5 -12.60 23.70 -46.86
CA ALA A 5 -13.22 22.45 -46.46
C ALA A 5 -12.17 21.32 -46.43
N ILE A 6 -12.26 20.43 -45.45
CA ILE A 6 -11.59 19.12 -45.49
C ILE A 6 -12.66 18.04 -45.44
N GLN A 7 -12.77 17.29 -46.53
CA GLN A 7 -13.45 16.00 -46.62
C GLN A 7 -12.51 14.88 -46.14
N GLY A 8 -13.05 13.90 -45.42
CA GLY A 8 -12.42 12.61 -45.18
C GLY A 8 -13.47 11.60 -44.67
N ARG A 9 -14.10 10.84 -45.57
CA ARG A 9 -13.81 9.43 -45.92
C ARG A 9 -14.46 8.43 -44.95
N ALA A 10 -15.60 7.88 -45.36
CA ALA A 10 -16.22 6.71 -44.75
C ALA A 10 -15.41 5.45 -45.08
N VAL A 11 -15.13 4.63 -44.06
CA VAL A 11 -14.61 3.27 -44.22
C VAL A 11 -15.73 2.32 -43.81
N GLN A 12 -16.27 1.59 -44.79
CA GLN A 12 -17.08 0.39 -44.55
C GLN A 12 -16.14 -0.79 -44.28
N GLY A 13 -16.19 -1.34 -43.07
CA GLY A 13 -15.60 -2.63 -42.74
C GLY A 13 -16.72 -3.64 -42.46
N ARG A 14 -16.82 -4.65 -43.31
CA ARG A 14 -17.74 -5.80 -43.18
C ARG A 14 -16.98 -6.92 -42.46
N ALA A 15 -17.41 -7.31 -41.27
CA ALA A 15 -16.88 -8.48 -40.58
C ALA A 15 -17.87 -9.65 -40.66
N THR A 16 -17.38 -10.77 -41.18
CA THR A 16 -18.03 -12.09 -41.20
C THR A 16 -17.09 -13.07 -40.51
N GLN A 17 -17.55 -13.71 -39.43
CA GLN A 17 -17.11 -14.97 -38.81
C GLN A 17 -17.65 -14.95 -37.37
N GLY A 18 -18.11 -16.02 -36.72
CA GLY A 18 -18.03 -17.46 -36.91
C GLY A 18 -18.17 -18.01 -35.49
N TRP A 19 -19.31 -18.61 -35.14
CA TRP A 19 -19.65 -18.92 -33.75
C TRP A 19 -19.00 -20.25 -33.33
N GLY A 20 -18.05 -20.19 -32.39
CA GLY A 20 -17.65 -21.31 -31.55
C GLY A 20 -18.32 -21.16 -30.18
N THR A 21 -18.95 -22.21 -29.70
CA THR A 21 -19.76 -22.24 -28.48
C THR A 21 -18.95 -22.76 -27.30
N GLU A 22 -18.67 -21.90 -26.30
CA GLU A 22 -18.62 -22.28 -24.88
C GLU A 22 -19.15 -21.11 -24.05
N GLU A 23 -20.15 -21.39 -23.22
CA GLU A 23 -21.06 -20.42 -22.61
C GLU A 23 -21.02 -20.58 -21.09
N ILE A 24 -20.45 -19.60 -20.37
CA ILE A 24 -20.88 -19.29 -19.00
C ILE A 24 -20.98 -17.76 -18.91
N ALA A 25 -22.12 -17.23 -19.36
CA ALA A 25 -22.45 -15.82 -19.29
C ALA A 25 -23.48 -15.58 -18.16
N GLY A 26 -23.09 -14.80 -17.14
CA GLY A 26 -24.06 -14.15 -16.26
C GLY A 26 -24.65 -12.93 -16.97
N PHE A 27 -25.98 -12.89 -17.11
CA PHE A 27 -26.68 -11.77 -17.75
C PHE A 27 -27.00 -10.68 -16.72
N LEU A 28 -26.63 -9.43 -17.02
CA LEU A 28 -27.18 -8.25 -16.36
C LEU A 28 -28.18 -7.58 -17.31
N VAL A 29 -29.47 -7.66 -16.96
CA VAL A 29 -30.56 -7.00 -17.69
C VAL A 29 -30.86 -5.68 -16.99
N PHE A 30 -30.64 -4.56 -17.68
CA PHE A 30 -31.15 -3.25 -17.24
C PHE A 30 -32.59 -3.08 -17.76
N SER A 31 -33.58 -3.10 -16.87
CA SER A 31 -34.95 -2.73 -17.20
C SER A 31 -35.16 -1.22 -16.98
N GLY A 32 -34.81 -0.42 -17.97
CA GLY A 32 -35.05 1.02 -17.98
C GLY A 32 -36.29 1.38 -18.81
N GLY A 33 -37.28 2.04 -18.19
CA GLY A 33 -38.36 2.70 -18.93
C GLY A 33 -37.82 3.84 -19.81
N THR A 34 -38.45 4.04 -20.97
CA THR A 34 -38.08 5.08 -21.94
C THR A 34 -38.04 6.46 -21.30
N THR A 35 -36.86 7.05 -21.17
CA THR A 35 -36.70 8.49 -20.93
C THR A 35 -35.88 9.08 -22.07
N SER A 36 -36.48 10.01 -22.81
CA SER A 36 -35.79 10.75 -23.86
C SER A 36 -34.89 11.82 -23.24
N GLY A 37 -33.59 11.78 -23.54
CA GLY A 37 -32.69 12.93 -23.33
C GLY A 37 -31.66 12.84 -22.21
N GLY A 38 -31.35 11.66 -21.67
CA GLY A 38 -30.26 11.52 -20.69
C GLY A 38 -28.87 11.46 -21.34
N SER A 39 -27.93 12.25 -20.85
CA SER A 39 -26.48 12.01 -21.03
C SER A 39 -25.96 11.21 -19.84
N PHE A 40 -25.04 10.28 -20.07
CA PHE A 40 -24.29 9.66 -18.98
C PHE A 40 -22.78 9.78 -19.23
N THR A 41 -22.05 9.88 -18.13
CA THR A 41 -20.59 10.01 -18.13
C THR A 41 -20.00 8.79 -17.46
N LEU A 42 -19.10 8.10 -18.17
CA LEU A 42 -18.26 7.06 -17.58
C LEU A 42 -16.95 7.70 -17.13
N ARG A 43 -16.64 7.58 -15.83
CA ARG A 43 -15.34 7.98 -15.27
C ARG A 43 -14.56 6.76 -14.85
N ILE A 44 -13.36 6.61 -15.41
CA ILE A 44 -12.34 5.67 -14.97
C ILE A 44 -11.27 6.50 -14.24
N PRO A 45 -10.90 6.19 -12.99
CA PRO A 45 -9.86 6.93 -12.27
C PRO A 45 -8.57 7.05 -13.08
N GLY A 46 -7.96 8.25 -13.10
CA GLY A 46 -6.72 8.52 -13.84
C GLY A 46 -6.89 8.84 -15.34
N THR A 47 -8.11 8.88 -15.88
CA THR A 47 -8.36 9.21 -17.31
C THR A 47 -9.41 10.30 -17.50
N GLN A 48 -9.43 10.89 -18.69
CA GLN A 48 -10.42 11.89 -19.09
C GLN A 48 -11.82 11.26 -19.18
N PRO A 49 -12.89 11.89 -18.67
CA PRO A 49 -14.24 11.33 -18.70
C PRO A 49 -14.75 11.13 -20.13
N LEU A 50 -15.37 9.98 -20.39
CA LEU A 50 -16.06 9.71 -21.65
C LEU A 50 -17.54 10.11 -21.52
N ASN A 51 -17.95 11.13 -22.27
CA ASN A 51 -19.31 11.65 -22.27
C ASN A 51 -20.09 11.12 -23.48
N PHE A 52 -21.23 10.50 -23.23
CA PHE A 52 -22.15 10.06 -24.27
C PHE A 52 -23.40 10.94 -24.26
N SER A 53 -23.65 11.63 -25.36
CA SER A 53 -24.85 12.46 -25.53
C SER A 53 -25.51 12.20 -26.87
N GLY A 54 -26.83 11.95 -26.85
CA GLY A 54 -27.68 11.96 -28.04
C GLY A 54 -27.77 10.62 -28.76
N GLY A 55 -28.79 9.83 -28.44
CA GLY A 55 -29.20 8.68 -29.22
C GLY A 55 -30.34 7.93 -28.55
N THR A 56 -31.43 7.69 -29.28
CA THR A 56 -32.49 6.76 -28.85
C THR A 56 -31.91 5.36 -28.87
N VAL A 57 -31.55 4.81 -27.72
CA VAL A 57 -31.08 3.42 -27.63
C VAL A 57 -32.32 2.52 -27.62
N SER A 58 -32.72 2.00 -28.79
CA SER A 58 -33.66 0.90 -28.84
C SER A 58 -32.91 -0.44 -28.80
N GLY A 59 -32.96 -1.11 -27.66
CA GLY A 59 -32.78 -2.56 -27.55
C GLY A 59 -31.47 -3.15 -28.09
N GLY A 60 -30.31 -2.61 -27.72
CA GLY A 60 -29.01 -3.23 -27.97
C GLY A 60 -28.32 -3.61 -26.66
N SER A 61 -27.99 -4.89 -26.49
CA SER A 61 -27.15 -5.37 -25.39
C SER A 61 -25.69 -5.06 -25.69
N ILE A 62 -24.98 -4.43 -24.75
CA ILE A 62 -23.51 -4.31 -24.79
C ILE A 62 -22.97 -5.39 -23.86
N LEU A 63 -22.13 -6.27 -24.40
CA LEU A 63 -21.57 -7.43 -23.69
C LEU A 63 -20.30 -7.02 -22.95
N PHE A 64 -20.26 -7.20 -21.64
CA PHE A 64 -19.03 -7.20 -20.85
C PHE A 64 -18.97 -8.51 -20.06
N GLY A 65 -17.89 -9.29 -20.21
CA GLY A 65 -17.68 -10.48 -19.42
C GLY A 65 -17.21 -10.11 -18.01
N VAL A 66 -17.96 -10.49 -16.97
CA VAL A 66 -17.59 -10.24 -15.57
C VAL A 66 -17.78 -11.54 -14.79
N ARG A 67 -16.76 -11.98 -14.04
CA ARG A 67 -16.78 -13.31 -13.38
C ARG A 67 -17.52 -13.35 -12.04
N ARG A 68 -17.63 -12.26 -11.27
CA ARG A 68 -18.46 -12.16 -10.05
C ARG A 68 -18.88 -10.71 -9.78
N ALA A 69 -20.13 -10.47 -9.41
CA ALA A 69 -20.64 -9.18 -8.96
C ALA A 69 -21.55 -9.38 -7.74
N LEU A 70 -21.40 -8.53 -6.72
CA LEU A 70 -22.35 -8.44 -5.61
C LEU A 70 -23.25 -7.23 -5.86
N VAL A 71 -24.57 -7.44 -5.89
CA VAL A 71 -25.56 -6.38 -6.14
C VAL A 71 -26.34 -6.13 -4.86
N PHE A 72 -26.32 -4.89 -4.36
CA PHE A 72 -27.24 -4.44 -3.31
C PHE A 72 -28.37 -3.64 -3.94
N SER A 73 -29.62 -4.05 -3.72
CA SER A 73 -30.81 -3.29 -4.12
C SER A 73 -31.34 -2.48 -2.95
N GLY A 74 -31.20 -1.15 -3.03
CA GLY A 74 -31.85 -0.20 -2.13
C GLY A 74 -33.16 0.30 -2.74
N GLY A 75 -34.25 0.22 -1.98
CA GLY A 75 -35.59 0.65 -2.37
C GLY A 75 -35.72 2.16 -2.59
N THR A 76 -36.66 2.52 -3.46
CA THR A 76 -36.91 3.83 -4.07
C THR A 76 -37.46 4.91 -3.14
N THR A 77 -36.93 6.13 -3.27
CA THR A 77 -37.74 7.36 -3.48
C THR A 77 -36.92 8.43 -4.24
N SER A 78 -37.48 8.88 -5.35
CA SER A 78 -37.11 10.05 -6.20
C SER A 78 -35.72 10.68 -6.04
N GLY A 79 -34.79 10.25 -6.89
CA GLY A 79 -33.49 10.90 -7.10
C GLY A 79 -32.49 9.88 -7.63
N GLY A 80 -32.03 10.05 -8.88
CA GLY A 80 -31.29 9.04 -9.64
C GLY A 80 -30.17 8.34 -8.88
N SER A 81 -30.19 7.01 -8.89
CA SER A 81 -29.12 6.17 -8.36
C SER A 81 -27.98 6.11 -9.36
N PHE A 82 -26.77 6.51 -8.93
CA PHE A 82 -25.54 6.20 -9.64
C PHE A 82 -24.94 4.93 -9.03
N VAL A 83 -24.68 3.93 -9.86
CA VAL A 83 -23.92 2.73 -9.47
C VAL A 83 -22.47 2.99 -9.83
N LEU A 84 -21.63 3.24 -8.82
CA LEU A 84 -20.19 3.24 -9.00
C LEU A 84 -19.69 1.81 -8.80
N ILE A 85 -19.36 1.12 -9.89
CA ILE A 85 -18.72 -0.20 -9.82
C ILE A 85 -17.21 0.06 -9.81
N SER A 86 -16.59 -0.02 -8.64
CA SER A 86 -15.14 -0.13 -8.54
C SER A 86 -14.79 -1.61 -8.45
N LEU A 87 -14.22 -2.15 -9.53
CA LEU A 87 -13.67 -3.50 -9.56
C LEU A 87 -12.19 -3.39 -9.20
N PHE A 88 -11.85 -3.64 -7.95
CA PHE A 88 -10.52 -4.08 -7.58
C PHE A 88 -10.64 -5.55 -7.19
N ASN A 89 -9.94 -6.42 -7.92
CA ASN A 89 -9.56 -7.71 -7.36
C ASN A 89 -8.62 -7.37 -6.21
N PHE A 90 -9.12 -7.38 -4.98
CA PHE A 90 -8.27 -7.47 -3.80
C PHE A 90 -7.71 -8.89 -3.76
N ILE A 91 -6.70 -9.15 -4.59
CA ILE A 91 -5.70 -10.14 -4.23
C ILE A 91 -4.99 -9.52 -3.04
N ASN A 92 -5.07 -10.15 -1.88
CA ASN A 92 -4.19 -9.77 -0.78
C ASN A 92 -2.76 -10.05 -1.28
N PRO A 93 -1.96 -9.03 -1.56
CA PRO A 93 -0.69 -9.21 -2.25
C PRO A 93 0.37 -9.89 -1.39
N LYS A 94 0.07 -10.13 -0.10
CA LYS A 94 0.93 -10.88 0.82
C LYS A 94 1.18 -12.32 0.38
N GLU A 95 0.23 -12.94 -0.33
CA GLU A 95 0.40 -14.29 -0.85
C GLU A 95 -0.30 -14.43 -2.20
N VAL A 96 0.49 -14.64 -3.26
CA VAL A 96 -0.04 -15.02 -4.56
C VAL A 96 -0.07 -16.54 -4.63
N ARG A 97 -1.25 -17.12 -4.36
CA ARG A 97 -1.51 -18.54 -4.62
C ARG A 97 -2.06 -18.69 -6.03
N SER A 98 -1.24 -19.24 -6.91
CA SER A 98 -1.68 -19.61 -8.26
C SER A 98 -1.98 -21.09 -8.30
N HIS A 99 -3.26 -21.44 -8.43
CA HIS A 99 -3.65 -22.81 -8.73
C HIS A 99 -3.17 -23.15 -10.14
N MET A 100 -2.37 -24.20 -10.26
CA MET A 100 -1.84 -24.63 -11.55
C MET A 100 -2.79 -25.62 -12.20
N SER A 101 -2.88 -25.55 -13.52
CA SER A 101 -3.47 -26.63 -14.29
C SER A 101 -2.40 -27.70 -14.51
N ALA A 102 -2.55 -28.84 -13.85
CA ALA A 102 -1.82 -30.05 -14.20
C ALA A 102 -2.50 -30.70 -15.39
N THR A 103 -1.76 -30.97 -16.46
CA THR A 103 -2.31 -31.72 -17.58
C THR A 103 -1.25 -32.64 -18.14
N ILE A 104 -1.58 -33.94 -18.16
CA ILE A 104 -0.88 -34.93 -18.97
C ILE A 104 -1.90 -35.49 -19.94
N ARG A 105 -1.76 -35.17 -21.22
CA ARG A 105 -2.39 -35.99 -22.26
C ARG A 105 -1.38 -37.02 -22.72
N GLU A 106 -1.28 -38.11 -21.95
CA GLU A 106 -0.83 -39.36 -22.53
C GLU A 106 -1.93 -39.81 -23.50
N ALA A 107 -1.74 -39.54 -24.79
CA ALA A 107 -2.26 -40.46 -25.77
C ALA A 107 -1.49 -41.77 -25.54
N PHE A 108 -1.98 -42.64 -24.66
CA PHE A 108 -1.71 -44.05 -24.79
C PHE A 108 -2.50 -44.51 -26.01
N PRO A 109 -1.90 -44.71 -27.19
CA PRO A 109 -2.65 -45.30 -28.30
C PRO A 109 -3.20 -46.70 -27.97
N ASP A 110 -2.72 -47.35 -26.88
CA ASP A 110 -3.00 -48.75 -26.58
C ASP A 110 -3.56 -49.05 -25.17
N GLN A 111 -3.82 -48.05 -24.31
CA GLN A 111 -4.43 -48.32 -23.00
C GLN A 111 -5.92 -47.96 -23.04
N PRO A 112 -6.84 -48.94 -23.00
CA PRO A 112 -8.26 -48.65 -23.05
C PRO A 112 -8.65 -47.79 -21.84
N ASP A 113 -9.37 -46.69 -22.09
CA ASP A 113 -9.98 -45.85 -21.06
C ASP A 113 -10.51 -46.75 -19.95
N SER A 114 -9.92 -46.65 -18.75
CA SER A 114 -10.42 -47.40 -17.62
C SER A 114 -11.86 -46.95 -17.38
N THR A 115 -12.82 -47.86 -17.52
CA THR A 115 -14.25 -47.61 -17.32
C THR A 115 -14.61 -47.19 -15.88
N ASP A 116 -13.65 -47.24 -14.98
CA ASP A 116 -13.77 -46.73 -13.62
C ASP A 116 -13.58 -45.21 -13.66
N GLY A 117 -14.66 -44.45 -13.52
CA GLY A 117 -14.70 -42.97 -13.57
C GLY A 117 -13.88 -42.23 -12.50
N GLN A 118 -12.83 -42.86 -11.95
CA GLN A 118 -11.82 -42.30 -11.06
C GLN A 118 -10.58 -41.79 -11.81
N SER A 119 -10.42 -42.08 -13.11
CA SER A 119 -9.25 -41.65 -13.90
C SER A 119 -9.14 -40.14 -14.12
N SER A 120 -10.18 -39.36 -13.81
CA SER A 120 -10.15 -37.90 -13.99
C SER A 120 -9.45 -37.14 -12.86
N ILE A 121 -9.32 -37.74 -11.66
CA ILE A 121 -8.85 -37.03 -10.44
C ILE A 121 -7.33 -37.10 -10.28
N TYR A 122 -6.69 -38.12 -10.84
CA TYR A 122 -5.27 -38.40 -10.66
C TYR A 122 -4.53 -38.40 -12.00
N GLU A 123 -3.36 -37.77 -12.02
CA GLU A 123 -2.36 -37.94 -13.06
C GLU A 123 -1.38 -39.03 -12.61
N ARG A 124 -1.24 -40.09 -13.42
CA ARG A 124 -0.36 -41.23 -13.11
C ARG A 124 0.96 -41.05 -13.83
N LEU A 125 2.05 -41.02 -13.06
CA LEU A 125 3.43 -41.07 -13.54
C LEU A 125 3.90 -42.53 -13.44
N SER A 126 3.70 -43.32 -14.49
CA SER A 126 4.14 -44.72 -14.51
C SER A 126 4.83 -45.08 -15.82
N GLY A 127 6.00 -45.71 -15.74
CA GLY A 127 6.67 -46.22 -16.93
C GLY A 127 8.00 -46.88 -16.63
N THR A 128 8.35 -47.92 -17.38
CA THR A 128 9.60 -48.71 -17.20
C THR A 128 10.83 -48.08 -17.86
N THR A 129 10.72 -46.84 -18.33
CA THR A 129 11.82 -46.10 -18.96
C THR A 129 11.75 -44.66 -18.46
N ALA A 130 12.88 -44.08 -18.07
CA ALA A 130 13.01 -42.69 -17.59
C ALA A 130 12.42 -41.61 -18.53
N ALA A 131 12.13 -41.96 -19.79
CA ALA A 131 11.34 -41.11 -20.67
C ALA A 131 9.90 -40.93 -20.15
N ARG A 132 9.22 -41.96 -19.65
CA ARG A 132 7.76 -42.03 -19.49
C ARG A 132 7.19 -41.48 -18.16
N GLN A 133 7.94 -40.67 -17.43
CA GLN A 133 7.48 -40.13 -16.14
C GLN A 133 7.60 -38.61 -16.14
N ARG A 134 6.66 -37.94 -16.82
CA ARG A 134 6.66 -36.47 -16.92
C ARG A 134 5.27 -35.87 -16.71
N VAL A 135 5.18 -34.81 -15.91
CA VAL A 135 3.98 -33.95 -15.78
C VAL A 135 4.34 -32.55 -16.21
N LEU A 136 3.42 -31.86 -16.89
CA LEU A 136 3.54 -30.43 -17.17
C LEU A 136 2.54 -29.67 -16.30
N LEU A 137 3.02 -28.63 -15.64
CA LEU A 137 2.20 -27.71 -14.84
C LEU A 137 2.25 -26.34 -15.51
N ASP A 138 1.09 -25.79 -15.85
CA ASP A 138 0.98 -24.46 -16.44
C ASP A 138 1.08 -23.39 -15.35
N VAL A 139 2.08 -22.51 -15.48
CA VAL A 139 2.30 -21.34 -14.62
C VAL A 139 2.34 -20.02 -15.40
N SER A 140 1.94 -20.01 -16.67
CA SER A 140 2.04 -18.85 -17.58
C SER A 140 1.46 -17.56 -17.01
N ARG A 141 0.42 -17.64 -16.16
CA ARG A 141 -0.23 -16.49 -15.51
C ARG A 141 0.52 -15.90 -14.33
N VAL A 142 1.49 -16.63 -13.79
CA VAL A 142 2.25 -16.21 -12.61
C VAL A 142 3.13 -15.02 -12.94
N VAL A 143 3.73 -14.99 -14.13
CA VAL A 143 4.68 -13.93 -14.49
C VAL A 143 4.00 -12.56 -14.57
N ASP A 144 2.77 -12.50 -15.08
CA ASP A 144 2.02 -11.26 -15.14
C ASP A 144 1.70 -10.68 -13.75
N LEU A 145 1.63 -11.53 -12.72
CA LEU A 145 1.43 -11.12 -11.33
C LEU A 145 2.72 -10.65 -10.65
N LEU A 146 3.89 -10.99 -11.20
CA LEU A 146 5.20 -10.64 -10.64
C LEU A 146 5.90 -9.49 -11.34
N ARG A 147 5.29 -8.91 -12.39
CA ARG A 147 5.91 -7.80 -13.13
C ARG A 147 6.22 -6.62 -12.19
N GLY A 148 7.50 -6.29 -12.07
CA GLY A 148 7.98 -5.18 -11.24
C GLY A 148 8.20 -5.52 -9.76
N GLY A 149 8.03 -6.77 -9.36
CA GLY A 149 8.41 -7.27 -8.03
C GLY A 149 9.56 -8.27 -8.10
N GLU A 150 10.33 -8.39 -7.02
CA GLU A 150 11.24 -9.51 -6.83
C GLU A 150 10.49 -10.69 -6.20
N VAL A 151 11.01 -11.91 -6.35
CA VAL A 151 10.43 -13.10 -5.70
C VAL A 151 11.15 -13.30 -4.37
N ALA A 152 10.51 -13.07 -3.24
CA ALA A 152 11.14 -13.35 -1.93
C ALA A 152 11.24 -14.86 -1.70
N ARG A 153 10.15 -15.57 -1.97
CA ARG A 153 10.02 -17.01 -1.76
C ARG A 153 9.06 -17.59 -2.79
N ALA A 154 9.38 -18.77 -3.32
CA ALA A 154 8.45 -19.55 -4.12
C ALA A 154 8.52 -21.04 -3.74
N GLU A 155 7.36 -21.61 -3.46
CA GLU A 155 7.20 -23.01 -3.08
C GLU A 155 6.16 -23.70 -3.96
N LEU A 156 6.60 -24.78 -4.62
CA LEU A 156 5.73 -25.66 -5.38
C LEU A 156 5.18 -26.72 -4.44
N ASN A 157 3.88 -26.64 -4.17
CA ASN A 157 3.16 -27.56 -3.31
C ASN A 157 2.46 -28.61 -4.18
N LEU A 158 2.80 -29.87 -3.98
CA LEU A 158 2.18 -31.01 -4.64
C LEU A 158 1.57 -31.93 -3.58
N PRO A 159 0.27 -31.76 -3.25
CA PRO A 159 -0.43 -32.72 -2.40
C PRO A 159 -0.41 -34.10 -3.05
N ARG A 160 -0.28 -35.16 -2.23
CA ARG A 160 -0.21 -36.53 -2.74
C ARG A 160 -1.36 -37.40 -2.24
N PRO A 161 -1.86 -38.32 -3.08
CA PRO A 161 -2.82 -39.32 -2.64
C PRO A 161 -2.17 -40.52 -1.92
N GLU A 162 -0.90 -40.81 -2.19
CA GLU A 162 -0.19 -41.99 -1.69
C GLU A 162 1.30 -41.65 -1.47
N SER A 163 1.93 -42.29 -0.48
CA SER A 163 3.35 -42.12 -0.17
C SER A 163 4.23 -42.87 -1.18
N PHE A 164 5.25 -42.21 -1.73
CA PHE A 164 6.28 -42.84 -2.56
C PHE A 164 7.66 -42.21 -2.32
N GLU A 165 8.72 -42.99 -2.53
CA GLU A 165 10.12 -42.59 -2.39
C GLU A 165 10.73 -42.28 -3.77
N GLY A 166 11.74 -41.41 -3.79
CA GLY A 166 12.49 -41.07 -5.00
C GLY A 166 12.83 -39.58 -5.15
N THR A 167 13.44 -39.25 -6.29
CA THR A 167 13.84 -37.88 -6.60
C THR A 167 12.89 -37.26 -7.62
N LEU A 168 12.22 -36.19 -7.21
CA LEU A 168 11.50 -35.27 -8.09
C LEU A 168 12.50 -34.33 -8.74
N THR A 169 12.45 -34.21 -10.06
CA THR A 169 13.14 -33.15 -10.78
C THR A 169 12.11 -32.16 -11.31
N VAL A 170 12.23 -30.89 -10.93
CA VAL A 170 11.42 -29.78 -11.43
C VAL A 170 12.27 -29.00 -12.43
N GLU A 171 11.79 -28.79 -13.64
CA GLU A 171 12.51 -28.08 -14.71
C GLU A 171 11.62 -26.97 -15.29
N PRO A 172 12.10 -25.74 -15.50
CA PRO A 172 11.29 -24.69 -16.09
C PRO A 172 11.10 -24.92 -17.60
N ILE A 173 9.94 -24.50 -18.12
CA ILE A 173 9.56 -24.60 -19.53
C ILE A 173 9.62 -23.20 -20.17
N ASP A 174 10.40 -23.08 -21.25
CA ASP A 174 10.65 -21.81 -21.97
C ASP A 174 9.91 -21.71 -23.30
N GLU A 175 9.06 -22.69 -23.59
CA GLU A 175 8.34 -22.78 -24.84
C GLU A 175 6.83 -22.76 -24.57
N PRO A 176 6.07 -21.89 -25.27
CA PRO A 176 4.63 -21.86 -25.16
C PRO A 176 4.01 -23.21 -25.48
N TRP A 177 3.12 -23.66 -24.61
CA TRP A 177 2.41 -24.92 -24.78
C TRP A 177 0.95 -24.76 -24.35
N SER A 178 0.11 -25.69 -24.78
CA SER A 178 -1.29 -25.77 -24.36
C SER A 178 -1.60 -27.17 -23.84
N PRO A 179 -2.27 -27.29 -22.68
CA PRO A 179 -2.82 -28.55 -22.20
C PRO A 179 -3.64 -29.33 -23.24
N GLU A 180 -4.25 -28.65 -24.20
CA GLU A 180 -5.13 -29.29 -25.20
C GLU A 180 -4.36 -29.95 -26.35
N THR A 181 -3.18 -29.42 -26.69
CA THR A 181 -2.40 -29.80 -27.88
C THR A 181 -1.09 -30.49 -27.55
N VAL A 182 -0.67 -30.47 -26.28
CA VAL A 182 0.54 -31.14 -25.85
C VAL A 182 0.37 -32.66 -25.94
N THR A 183 1.36 -33.32 -26.53
CA THR A 183 1.46 -34.77 -26.65
C THR A 183 2.87 -35.18 -26.26
N TRP A 184 3.11 -36.49 -26.14
CA TRP A 184 4.44 -37.03 -25.88
C TRP A 184 5.50 -36.51 -26.88
N ASP A 185 5.15 -36.47 -28.16
CA ASP A 185 6.06 -36.06 -29.24
C ASP A 185 6.13 -34.54 -29.44
N THR A 186 5.17 -33.79 -28.87
CA THR A 186 5.06 -32.32 -29.00
C THR A 186 5.27 -31.60 -27.67
N GLN A 187 5.88 -32.25 -26.68
CA GLN A 187 6.16 -31.65 -25.39
C GLN A 187 7.15 -30.48 -25.53
N PRO A 188 6.96 -29.39 -24.78
CA PRO A 188 7.82 -28.22 -24.87
C PRO A 188 9.24 -28.52 -24.37
N ALA A 189 10.22 -27.79 -24.91
CA ALA A 189 11.59 -27.84 -24.41
C ALA A 189 11.69 -27.25 -22.99
N VAL A 190 12.56 -27.84 -22.17
CA VAL A 190 12.93 -27.28 -20.85
C VAL A 190 14.21 -26.46 -20.95
N ARG A 191 14.35 -25.49 -20.05
CA ARG A 191 15.61 -24.75 -19.90
C ARG A 191 16.68 -25.63 -19.27
N ALA A 192 17.84 -25.71 -19.91
CA ALA A 192 18.96 -26.49 -19.38
C ALA A 192 19.63 -25.77 -18.20
N GLY A 193 20.02 -26.53 -17.17
CA GLY A 193 20.85 -26.04 -16.06
C GLY A 193 20.10 -25.46 -14.86
N GLU A 194 18.77 -25.38 -14.90
CA GLU A 194 17.93 -24.79 -13.85
C GLU A 194 17.02 -25.82 -13.16
N ALA A 195 17.36 -27.10 -13.27
CA ALA A 195 16.60 -28.17 -12.64
C ALA A 195 16.74 -28.13 -11.10
N VAL A 196 15.62 -28.18 -10.39
CA VAL A 196 15.57 -28.37 -8.93
C VAL A 196 15.31 -29.84 -8.64
N ASN A 197 16.27 -30.50 -7.99
CA ASN A 197 16.14 -31.88 -7.55
C ASN A 197 15.66 -31.90 -6.09
N TYR A 198 14.53 -32.55 -5.84
CA TYR A 198 13.95 -32.73 -4.52
C TYR A 198 13.86 -34.21 -4.18
N VAL A 199 14.52 -34.62 -3.12
CA VAL A 199 14.44 -35.99 -2.61
C VAL A 199 13.25 -36.07 -1.67
N ALA A 200 12.19 -36.76 -2.10
CA ALA A 200 10.99 -36.89 -1.28
C ALA A 200 11.26 -37.80 -0.07
N PRO A 201 11.04 -37.32 1.17
CA PRO A 201 11.15 -38.17 2.34
C PRO A 201 10.08 -39.28 2.29
N ALA A 202 10.41 -40.44 2.84
CA ALA A 202 9.43 -41.50 3.04
C ALA A 202 8.30 -41.02 3.97
N GLY A 203 7.05 -41.31 3.62
CA GLY A 203 5.89 -41.13 4.51
C GLY A 203 5.39 -39.69 4.69
N THR A 204 5.74 -38.74 3.82
CA THR A 204 5.16 -37.39 3.80
C THR A 204 3.99 -37.31 2.81
N ASP A 205 2.86 -36.77 3.26
CA ASP A 205 1.64 -36.62 2.43
C ASP A 205 1.74 -35.48 1.41
N ASP A 206 2.58 -34.47 1.66
CA ASP A 206 2.79 -33.33 0.76
C ASP A 206 4.24 -33.28 0.25
N ILE A 207 4.43 -32.83 -1.00
CA ILE A 207 5.74 -32.38 -1.50
C ILE A 207 5.73 -30.87 -1.46
N VAL A 208 6.69 -30.28 -0.76
CA VAL A 208 6.97 -28.84 -0.83
C VAL A 208 8.36 -28.67 -1.41
N VAL A 209 8.43 -28.23 -2.67
CA VAL A 209 9.70 -27.96 -3.35
C VAL A 209 9.98 -26.47 -3.32
N ASN A 210 11.10 -26.07 -2.73
CA ASN A 210 11.59 -24.70 -2.85
C ASN A 210 12.09 -24.48 -4.29
N VAL A 211 11.37 -23.65 -5.03
CA VAL A 211 11.67 -23.29 -6.43
C VAL A 211 12.04 -21.81 -6.56
N THR A 212 12.38 -21.14 -5.46
CA THR A 212 12.64 -19.69 -5.41
C THR A 212 13.63 -19.22 -6.47
N ASP A 213 14.79 -19.85 -6.57
CA ASP A 213 15.83 -19.45 -7.53
C ASP A 213 15.44 -19.72 -8.99
N MET A 214 14.68 -20.79 -9.24
CA MET A 214 14.14 -21.10 -10.57
C MET A 214 13.13 -20.02 -11.00
N VAL A 215 12.19 -19.67 -10.12
CA VAL A 215 11.20 -18.63 -10.39
C VAL A 215 11.88 -17.27 -10.59
N LYS A 216 12.85 -16.90 -9.73
CA LYS A 216 13.66 -15.68 -9.90
C LYS A 216 14.33 -15.62 -11.27
N THR A 217 14.98 -16.70 -11.66
CA THR A 217 15.72 -16.76 -12.93
C THR A 217 14.76 -16.69 -14.13
N SER A 218 13.63 -17.38 -14.07
CA SER A 218 12.60 -17.32 -15.11
C SER A 218 11.95 -15.95 -15.25
N VAL A 219 11.61 -15.29 -14.15
CA VAL A 219 11.06 -13.92 -14.17
C VAL A 219 12.10 -12.95 -14.75
N ALA A 220 13.36 -13.04 -14.31
CA ALA A 220 14.43 -12.19 -14.84
C ALA A 220 14.69 -12.44 -16.34
N ALA A 221 14.65 -13.69 -16.81
CA ALA A 221 14.79 -14.04 -18.22
C ALA A 221 13.63 -13.50 -19.07
N GLN A 222 12.41 -13.54 -18.53
CA GLN A 222 11.24 -12.97 -19.19
C GLN A 222 11.32 -11.44 -19.29
N ASP A 223 11.70 -10.76 -18.21
CA ASP A 223 11.78 -9.30 -18.18
C ASP A 223 12.92 -8.75 -19.07
N SER A 224 14.08 -9.42 -19.07
CA SER A 224 15.26 -8.94 -19.80
C SER A 224 15.32 -9.37 -21.27
N ALA A 225 14.87 -10.60 -21.58
CA ALA A 225 15.03 -11.20 -22.91
C ALA A 225 13.70 -11.58 -23.57
N GLY A 226 12.56 -11.40 -22.89
CA GLY A 226 11.25 -11.82 -23.40
C GLY A 226 11.12 -13.34 -23.55
N VAL A 227 11.95 -14.11 -22.86
CA VAL A 227 11.86 -15.59 -22.84
C VAL A 227 10.63 -15.94 -22.02
N PRO A 228 9.61 -16.59 -22.60
CA PRO A 228 8.39 -16.87 -21.86
C PRO A 228 8.67 -17.96 -20.81
N TRP A 229 8.02 -17.88 -19.65
CA TRP A 229 7.98 -18.96 -18.67
C TRP A 229 6.56 -19.52 -18.59
N ASP A 230 6.31 -20.56 -19.38
CA ASP A 230 4.96 -21.11 -19.59
C ASP A 230 4.63 -22.30 -18.68
N GLY A 231 5.56 -22.74 -17.83
CA GLY A 231 5.31 -23.88 -16.98
C GLY A 231 6.52 -24.44 -16.25
N VAL A 232 6.27 -25.54 -15.55
CA VAL A 232 7.32 -26.44 -15.07
C VAL A 232 7.03 -27.87 -15.53
N ARG A 233 8.09 -28.60 -15.83
CA ARG A 233 8.07 -30.04 -16.07
C ARG A 233 8.52 -30.75 -14.81
N LEU A 234 7.71 -31.68 -14.34
CA LEU A 234 8.06 -32.61 -13.27
C LEU A 234 8.54 -33.90 -13.90
N SER A 235 9.65 -34.46 -13.43
CA SER A 235 10.07 -35.82 -13.78
C SER A 235 10.51 -36.60 -12.55
N TRP A 236 10.36 -37.92 -12.60
CA TRP A 236 10.69 -38.82 -11.50
C TRP A 236 11.86 -39.74 -11.87
N SER A 237 12.71 -40.05 -10.89
CA SER A 237 13.94 -40.83 -11.12
C SER A 237 13.78 -42.34 -10.94
N GLU A 238 12.68 -42.81 -10.35
CA GLU A 238 12.49 -44.23 -9.99
C GLU A 238 11.45 -44.92 -10.87
N ASP A 239 11.62 -46.23 -11.10
CA ASP A 239 10.67 -47.07 -11.84
C ASP A 239 9.30 -47.25 -11.11
N ALA A 240 9.15 -46.69 -9.92
CA ALA A 240 7.91 -46.72 -9.14
C ALA A 240 6.83 -45.80 -9.75
N GLU A 241 5.57 -46.21 -9.65
CA GLU A 241 4.41 -45.38 -10.01
C GLU A 241 4.26 -44.24 -9.00
N ALA A 242 4.33 -43.00 -9.47
CA ALA A 242 3.95 -41.82 -8.71
C ALA A 242 2.57 -41.33 -9.16
N LYS A 243 1.76 -40.81 -8.23
CA LYS A 243 0.45 -40.23 -8.55
C LYS A 243 0.41 -38.80 -8.04
N LEU A 244 -0.06 -37.88 -8.89
CA LEU A 244 -0.31 -36.49 -8.53
C LEU A 244 -1.80 -36.19 -8.75
N TYR A 245 -2.34 -35.25 -7.99
CA TYR A 245 -3.69 -34.75 -8.27
C TYR A 245 -3.71 -33.93 -9.56
N SER A 246 -4.72 -34.17 -10.39
CA SER A 246 -4.95 -33.40 -11.62
C SER A 246 -5.58 -32.04 -11.31
N SER A 247 -5.70 -31.17 -12.32
CA SER A 247 -6.49 -29.93 -12.21
C SER A 247 -7.97 -30.15 -11.93
N TYR A 248 -8.48 -31.38 -12.10
CA TYR A 248 -9.88 -31.73 -11.84
C TYR A 248 -10.13 -32.19 -10.40
N ALA A 249 -9.09 -32.40 -9.59
CA ALA A 249 -9.23 -32.74 -8.18
C ALA A 249 -9.91 -31.60 -7.38
N ASP A 250 -10.27 -31.88 -6.13
CA ASP A 250 -10.73 -30.84 -5.19
C ASP A 250 -9.67 -29.75 -5.03
N GLU A 251 -10.11 -28.50 -4.86
CA GLU A 251 -9.23 -27.32 -4.84
C GLU A 251 -8.08 -27.42 -3.80
N SER A 252 -8.32 -28.07 -2.66
CA SER A 252 -7.32 -28.29 -1.61
C SER A 252 -6.28 -29.37 -1.94
N LEU A 253 -6.52 -30.18 -2.97
CA LEU A 253 -5.64 -31.28 -3.37
C LEU A 253 -4.85 -30.96 -4.65
N ARG A 254 -5.20 -29.88 -5.36
CA ARG A 254 -4.52 -29.50 -6.60
C ARG A 254 -3.09 -29.03 -6.32
N PRO A 255 -2.14 -29.33 -7.22
CA PRO A 255 -0.86 -28.63 -7.26
C PRO A 255 -1.06 -27.11 -7.30
N PHE A 256 -0.32 -26.38 -6.47
CA PHE A 256 -0.31 -24.92 -6.51
C PHE A 256 1.11 -24.37 -6.29
N LEU A 257 1.39 -23.24 -6.94
CA LEU A 257 2.62 -22.49 -6.75
C LEU A 257 2.28 -21.34 -5.81
N GLU A 258 2.91 -21.34 -4.65
CA GLU A 258 2.81 -20.26 -3.68
C GLU A 258 4.01 -19.33 -3.87
N ILE A 259 3.74 -18.05 -4.04
CA ILE A 259 4.78 -17.03 -4.22
C ILE A 259 4.52 -15.90 -3.24
N ASP A 260 5.59 -15.55 -2.55
CA ASP A 260 5.71 -14.35 -1.73
C ASP A 260 6.47 -13.31 -2.56
N PRO A 261 5.77 -12.34 -3.19
CA PRO A 261 6.42 -11.28 -3.93
C PRO A 261 6.98 -10.23 -2.98
N ASN A 262 8.23 -9.85 -3.21
CA ASN A 262 8.91 -8.78 -2.51
C ASN A 262 8.99 -7.56 -3.43
N TYR A 263 8.18 -6.55 -3.14
CA TYR A 263 8.19 -5.30 -3.89
C TYR A 263 9.14 -4.31 -3.24
N VAL A 264 10.00 -3.69 -4.07
CA VAL A 264 10.83 -2.56 -3.65
C VAL A 264 9.90 -1.46 -3.14
N PRO A 265 10.06 -0.97 -1.90
CA PRO A 265 9.18 0.07 -1.39
C PRO A 265 9.38 1.39 -2.15
N ASP A 266 8.32 2.19 -2.28
CA ASP A 266 8.44 3.53 -2.86
C ASP A 266 9.33 4.41 -1.96
N ALA A 267 10.10 5.32 -2.58
CA ALA A 267 10.86 6.31 -1.83
C ALA A 267 9.93 7.15 -0.92
N PRO A 268 10.33 7.46 0.33
CA PRO A 268 9.53 8.29 1.21
C PRO A 268 9.26 9.68 0.60
N THR A 269 8.07 10.21 0.85
CA THR A 269 7.60 11.51 0.33
C THR A 269 7.02 12.38 1.46
N GLN A 270 6.56 13.60 1.16
CA GLN A 270 5.93 14.50 2.14
C GLN A 270 6.75 14.70 3.42
N LEU A 271 8.05 14.85 3.26
CA LEU A 271 8.99 15.01 4.37
C LEU A 271 8.63 16.21 5.25
N ARG A 272 8.73 16.03 6.56
CA ARG A 272 8.56 17.07 7.58
C ARG A 272 9.61 16.93 8.66
N PRO A 273 10.29 18.02 9.06
CA PRO A 273 10.18 19.37 8.51
C PRO A 273 10.76 19.47 7.08
N SER A 274 10.27 20.41 6.28
CA SER A 274 10.75 20.63 4.91
C SER A 274 10.64 22.09 4.45
N GLY A 275 11.30 22.41 3.32
CA GLY A 275 11.24 23.72 2.68
C GLY A 275 12.02 24.82 3.42
N GLY A 276 12.99 24.46 4.25
CA GLY A 276 13.77 25.41 5.05
C GLY A 276 13.02 26.01 6.22
N LYS A 277 11.86 25.45 6.60
CA LYS A 277 11.06 25.92 7.74
C LYS A 277 11.79 25.72 9.06
N ALA A 278 11.46 26.55 10.02
CA ALA A 278 12.02 26.45 11.36
C ALA A 278 11.35 25.34 12.18
N VAL A 279 12.15 24.72 13.03
CA VAL A 279 11.75 23.86 14.15
C VAL A 279 12.36 24.42 15.42
N SER A 280 11.69 24.21 16.55
CA SER A 280 12.08 24.84 17.82
C SER A 280 12.89 23.92 18.71
N GLU A 281 12.73 22.62 18.53
CA GLU A 281 13.49 21.59 19.23
C GLU A 281 14.86 21.41 18.57
N VAL A 282 15.90 21.29 19.40
CA VAL A 282 17.28 21.04 18.95
C VAL A 282 17.48 19.63 18.38
N ARG A 283 16.50 18.75 18.63
CA ARG A 283 16.44 17.36 18.15
C ARG A 283 15.00 17.05 17.71
N PRO A 284 14.57 17.58 16.56
CA PRO A 284 13.18 17.48 16.11
C PRO A 284 12.78 16.04 15.71
N GLU A 285 11.48 15.74 15.72
CA GLU A 285 10.92 14.58 15.02
C GLU A 285 10.98 14.80 13.49
N LEU A 286 11.54 13.83 12.77
CA LEU A 286 11.56 13.77 11.32
C LEU A 286 10.49 12.77 10.85
N ALA A 287 9.63 13.16 9.92
CA ALA A 287 8.51 12.34 9.46
C ALA A 287 8.39 12.33 7.94
N ALA A 288 7.88 11.23 7.41
CA ALA A 288 7.60 11.06 6.00
C ALA A 288 6.26 10.33 5.78
N GLU A 289 5.74 10.41 4.56
CA GLU A 289 4.76 9.47 4.04
C GLU A 289 5.46 8.37 3.27
N TRP A 290 5.05 7.13 3.52
CA TRP A 290 5.54 5.96 2.84
C TRP A 290 4.38 5.09 2.37
N LYS A 291 4.59 4.39 1.26
CA LYS A 291 3.64 3.43 0.72
C LYS A 291 4.39 2.21 0.22
N SER A 292 3.95 1.02 0.65
CA SER A 292 4.34 -0.21 -0.04
C SER A 292 3.54 -0.36 -1.34
N PRO A 293 4.18 -0.70 -2.47
CA PRO A 293 3.46 -1.09 -3.68
C PRO A 293 2.53 -2.29 -3.46
N SER A 294 2.89 -3.20 -2.53
CA SER A 294 2.04 -4.30 -2.08
C SER A 294 0.89 -3.83 -1.17
N GLY A 295 0.77 -2.55 -0.82
CA GLY A 295 -0.22 -2.13 0.19
C GLY A 295 0.03 -2.74 1.58
N GLU A 296 1.20 -3.33 1.82
CA GLU A 296 1.68 -3.62 3.15
C GLU A 296 1.86 -2.32 3.95
N GLU A 297 1.38 -2.35 5.19
CA GLU A 297 1.44 -1.21 6.10
C GLU A 297 2.62 -1.29 7.07
N SER A 298 3.38 -2.40 7.07
CA SER A 298 4.48 -2.61 8.00
C SER A 298 5.84 -2.40 7.36
N MET A 299 6.58 -1.47 7.96
CA MET A 299 7.98 -1.18 7.67
C MET A 299 8.86 -2.04 8.58
N GLY A 300 9.96 -2.57 8.04
CA GLY A 300 10.95 -3.33 8.81
C GLY A 300 12.00 -2.40 9.43
N ALA A 301 12.58 -1.50 8.64
CA ALA A 301 13.63 -0.60 9.12
C ALA A 301 13.57 0.78 8.47
N ILE A 302 14.26 1.73 9.09
CA ILE A 302 14.45 3.10 8.61
C ILE A 302 15.94 3.45 8.60
N HIS A 303 16.31 4.35 7.71
CA HIS A 303 17.63 4.96 7.69
C HIS A 303 17.47 6.45 7.40
N VAL A 304 17.96 7.28 8.32
CA VAL A 304 17.89 8.74 8.29
C VAL A 304 19.30 9.32 8.30
N VAL A 305 19.54 10.29 7.42
CA VAL A 305 20.76 11.09 7.38
C VAL A 305 20.38 12.55 7.50
N VAL A 306 21.09 13.28 8.37
CA VAL A 306 21.03 14.74 8.50
C VAL A 306 22.43 15.28 8.21
N ALA A 307 22.52 16.33 7.40
CA ALA A 307 23.77 16.92 6.94
C ALA A 307 23.72 18.44 6.94
N SER A 308 24.90 19.05 6.89
CA SER A 308 25.07 20.51 6.79
C SER A 308 25.08 21.02 5.33
N ASP A 309 25.02 20.10 4.35
CA ASP A 309 24.94 20.41 2.92
C ASP A 309 23.85 19.59 2.22
N GLU A 310 23.36 20.12 1.10
CA GLU A 310 22.24 19.54 0.34
C GLU A 310 22.59 18.21 -0.34
N SER A 311 23.87 17.95 -0.63
CA SER A 311 24.35 16.69 -1.18
C SER A 311 24.47 15.56 -0.16
N LEU A 312 24.24 15.88 1.13
CA LEU A 312 24.35 14.96 2.25
C LEU A 312 25.77 14.36 2.43
N GLU A 313 26.81 15.05 1.96
CA GLU A 313 28.20 14.56 2.06
C GLU A 313 28.84 14.86 3.42
N THR A 314 28.41 15.95 4.07
CA THR A 314 28.87 16.41 5.39
C THR A 314 27.84 16.07 6.45
N GLU A 315 27.76 14.78 6.76
CA GLU A 315 26.83 14.21 7.73
C GLU A 315 27.04 14.82 9.13
N VAL A 316 25.97 15.38 9.68
CA VAL A 316 25.85 15.80 11.09
C VAL A 316 25.31 14.64 11.92
N TYR A 317 24.41 13.85 11.33
CA TYR A 317 23.86 12.65 11.95
C TYR A 317 23.56 11.59 10.88
N ASN A 318 23.76 10.34 11.25
CA ASN A 318 23.44 9.18 10.44
C ASN A 318 22.96 8.07 11.37
N SER A 319 21.69 7.67 11.24
CA SER A 319 21.12 6.62 12.08
C SER A 319 21.70 5.24 11.80
N GLY A 320 22.26 5.03 10.60
CA GLY A 320 22.46 3.71 10.03
C GLY A 320 21.12 3.01 9.77
N GLU A 321 21.16 1.69 9.68
CA GLU A 321 19.96 0.86 9.66
C GLU A 321 19.43 0.68 11.08
N VAL A 322 18.17 1.02 11.27
CA VAL A 322 17.48 0.91 12.55
C VAL A 322 16.13 0.25 12.34
N GLU A 323 15.88 -0.86 13.04
CA GLU A 323 14.58 -1.53 13.01
C GLU A 323 13.49 -0.57 13.52
N HIS A 324 12.51 -0.29 12.67
CA HIS A 324 11.46 0.67 12.97
C HIS A 324 10.25 0.43 12.06
N ASN A 325 9.06 0.63 12.60
CA ASN A 325 7.80 0.28 11.93
C ASN A 325 6.91 1.48 11.61
N THR A 326 7.36 2.70 11.90
CA THR A 326 6.65 3.93 11.53
C THR A 326 7.56 4.86 10.73
N PRO A 327 7.06 5.63 9.75
CA PRO A 327 7.87 6.56 8.96
C PRO A 327 8.13 7.87 9.72
N ARG A 328 8.52 7.75 10.99
CA ARG A 328 8.83 8.84 11.92
C ARG A 328 10.14 8.52 12.62
N PHE A 329 10.92 9.53 12.96
CA PHE A 329 12.20 9.36 13.62
C PHE A 329 12.39 10.51 14.59
N ASP A 330 12.24 10.22 15.88
CA ASP A 330 12.48 11.21 16.94
C ASP A 330 13.98 11.29 17.21
N LEU A 331 14.58 12.46 16.97
CA LEU A 331 16.00 12.68 17.24
C LEU A 331 16.29 12.84 18.75
N ASP A 332 15.29 13.15 19.57
CA ASP A 332 15.40 13.25 21.03
C ASP A 332 15.39 11.87 21.70
N ASP A 333 14.61 10.94 21.15
CA ASP A 333 14.48 9.53 21.58
C ASP A 333 14.65 8.56 20.39
N PRO A 334 15.88 8.43 19.83
CA PRO A 334 16.08 7.62 18.64
C PRO A 334 15.88 6.12 18.96
N PRO A 335 15.37 5.31 18.01
CA PRO A 335 15.08 3.91 18.29
C PRO A 335 16.34 3.12 18.68
N THR A 336 16.14 2.03 19.42
CA THR A 336 17.24 1.19 19.93
C THR A 336 18.14 0.71 18.79
N GLY A 337 19.45 0.94 18.92
CA GLY A 337 20.44 0.58 17.90
C GLY A 337 20.95 1.77 17.08
N SER A 338 20.28 2.92 17.15
CA SER A 338 20.74 4.16 16.54
C SER A 338 21.92 4.79 17.29
N ALA A 339 22.74 5.58 16.58
CA ALA A 339 23.70 6.47 17.23
C ALA A 339 22.98 7.55 18.06
N ALA A 340 23.60 7.98 19.16
CA ALA A 340 23.11 9.12 19.93
C ALA A 340 23.24 10.41 19.10
N VAL A 341 22.19 11.23 19.11
CA VAL A 341 22.17 12.53 18.43
C VAL A 341 22.72 13.60 19.37
N SER A 342 23.73 14.34 18.91
CA SER A 342 24.14 15.58 19.60
C SER A 342 23.19 16.71 19.24
N ASP A 343 23.10 17.75 20.07
CA ASP A 343 22.29 18.93 19.74
C ASP A 343 22.68 19.48 18.37
N LEU A 344 21.68 19.72 17.53
CA LEU A 344 21.88 20.26 16.20
C LEU A 344 22.21 21.76 16.28
N ASP A 345 23.05 22.24 15.37
CA ASP A 345 23.45 23.64 15.30
C ASP A 345 22.24 24.55 15.04
N THR A 346 22.02 25.52 15.93
CA THR A 346 20.96 26.53 15.80
C THR A 346 21.27 27.53 14.68
N GLU A 347 20.23 28.13 14.10
CA GLU A 347 20.31 29.17 13.05
C GLU A 347 21.04 28.73 11.77
N THR A 348 21.24 27.42 11.59
CA THR A 348 21.83 26.83 10.39
C THR A 348 20.77 26.04 9.63
N THR A 349 20.79 26.15 8.30
CA THR A 349 19.97 25.27 7.46
C THR A 349 20.61 23.89 7.42
N LEU A 350 19.86 22.90 7.87
CA LEU A 350 20.22 21.48 7.80
C LEU A 350 19.41 20.81 6.70
N TYR A 351 20.00 19.76 6.13
CA TYR A 351 19.43 18.95 5.07
C TYR A 351 19.27 17.53 5.58
N TRP A 352 18.23 16.83 5.13
CA TRP A 352 18.03 15.46 5.53
C TRP A 352 17.31 14.65 4.47
N ALA A 353 17.52 13.35 4.51
CA ALA A 353 16.81 12.38 3.70
C ALA A 353 16.57 11.09 4.50
N MET A 354 15.62 10.31 4.00
CA MET A 354 15.18 9.08 4.61
C MET A 354 15.00 8.01 3.54
N ARG A 355 15.30 6.76 3.89
CA ARG A 355 14.83 5.59 3.17
C ARG A 355 14.31 4.55 4.14
N VAL A 356 13.52 3.61 3.64
CA VAL A 356 12.88 2.60 4.46
C VAL A 356 13.12 1.21 3.88
N ARG A 357 13.02 0.19 4.74
CA ARG A 357 13.13 -1.21 4.37
C ARG A 357 11.83 -1.92 4.67
N ASN A 358 11.34 -2.76 3.76
CA ASN A 358 10.22 -3.65 4.05
C ASN A 358 10.64 -4.82 4.95
N GLU A 359 9.68 -5.66 5.34
CA GLU A 359 9.91 -6.85 6.17
C GLU A 359 10.75 -7.92 5.45
N HIS A 360 10.78 -7.91 4.12
CA HIS A 360 11.59 -8.81 3.30
C HIS A 360 13.05 -8.35 3.14
N GLY A 361 13.44 -7.23 3.76
CA GLY A 361 14.82 -6.75 3.77
C GLY A 361 15.20 -5.86 2.59
N THR A 362 14.23 -5.41 1.78
CA THR A 362 14.46 -4.58 0.59
C THR A 362 14.30 -3.11 0.91
N TRP A 363 15.32 -2.33 0.55
CA TRP A 363 15.34 -0.88 0.74
C TRP A 363 14.63 -0.16 -0.40
N SER A 364 13.91 0.92 -0.06
CA SER A 364 13.51 1.94 -1.01
C SER A 364 14.72 2.72 -1.51
N ASP A 365 14.53 3.45 -2.61
CA ASP A 365 15.39 4.59 -2.91
C ASP A 365 15.33 5.63 -1.77
N TRP A 366 16.35 6.48 -1.70
CA TRP A 366 16.32 7.65 -0.83
C TRP A 366 15.21 8.60 -1.25
N SER A 367 14.57 9.23 -0.26
CA SER A 367 13.69 10.38 -0.49
C SER A 367 14.44 11.51 -1.20
N GLU A 368 13.70 12.45 -1.78
CA GLU A 368 14.28 13.75 -2.10
C GLU A 368 14.86 14.40 -0.83
N THR A 369 15.90 15.22 -0.98
CA THR A 369 16.47 15.96 0.16
C THR A 369 15.47 17.03 0.63
N ALA A 370 15.14 17.01 1.93
CA ALA A 370 14.43 18.09 2.60
C ALA A 370 15.39 18.96 3.41
N SER A 371 14.92 20.14 3.82
CA SER A 371 15.71 21.05 4.64
C SER A 371 14.85 21.75 5.71
N PHE A 372 15.49 22.12 6.82
CA PHE A 372 14.89 22.84 7.94
C PHE A 372 15.94 23.69 8.66
N GLN A 373 15.50 24.54 9.57
CA GLN A 373 16.35 25.34 10.45
C GLN A 373 16.00 25.09 11.91
N VAL A 374 17.00 24.98 12.77
CA VAL A 374 16.77 24.92 14.23
C VAL A 374 16.74 26.35 14.76
N VAL A 375 15.57 26.86 15.12
CA VAL A 375 15.38 28.20 15.67
C VAL A 375 14.61 28.09 16.98
N PRO A 376 15.28 28.22 18.14
CA PRO A 376 14.61 28.17 19.43
C PRO A 376 13.44 29.15 19.50
N LYS A 377 12.39 28.79 20.25
CA LYS A 377 11.29 29.71 20.52
C LYS A 377 11.67 30.71 21.59
N ASN A 378 11.15 31.93 21.46
CA ASN A 378 11.16 32.88 22.56
C ASN A 378 10.25 32.37 23.67
N ALA A 379 10.76 32.35 24.90
CA ALA A 379 9.98 31.96 26.06
C ALA A 379 8.82 32.94 26.27
N LEU A 380 7.63 32.40 26.55
CA LEU A 380 6.49 33.16 27.03
C LEU A 380 6.45 33.01 28.55
N THR A 381 6.40 34.11 29.28
CA THR A 381 6.31 34.08 30.76
C THR A 381 5.21 35.01 31.23
N ILE A 382 4.24 34.47 31.95
CA ILE A 382 3.16 35.24 32.56
C ILE A 382 3.71 36.05 33.75
N THR A 383 3.44 37.35 33.76
CA THR A 383 3.85 38.29 34.82
C THR A 383 2.67 38.75 35.70
N SER A 384 1.44 38.60 35.22
CA SER A 384 0.22 38.87 35.98
C SER A 384 -0.91 37.91 35.56
N PRO A 385 -1.71 37.37 36.51
CA PRO A 385 -1.63 37.58 37.95
C PRO A 385 -0.37 36.97 38.58
N ALA A 386 0.26 37.70 39.49
CA ALA A 386 1.47 37.27 40.20
C ALA A 386 1.17 36.39 41.42
N THR A 387 -0.10 36.29 41.81
CA THR A 387 -0.59 35.51 42.96
C THR A 387 -1.64 34.52 42.51
N ASP A 388 -1.81 33.47 43.32
CA ASP A 388 -2.85 32.45 43.15
C ASP A 388 -4.25 32.96 43.50
N THR A 389 -4.40 34.14 44.12
CA THR A 389 -5.69 34.79 44.35
C THR A 389 -5.75 36.16 43.64
N VAL A 390 -6.88 36.44 42.98
CA VAL A 390 -7.20 37.72 42.35
C VAL A 390 -8.46 38.29 42.99
N THR A 391 -8.46 39.58 43.33
CA THR A 391 -9.62 40.26 43.96
C THR A 391 -10.32 41.26 43.04
N SER A 392 -9.70 41.60 41.91
CA SER A 392 -10.34 42.41 40.87
C SER A 392 -11.28 41.54 40.03
N PRO A 393 -12.56 41.91 39.85
CA PRO A 393 -13.46 41.17 38.96
C PRO A 393 -13.10 41.34 37.47
N VAL A 394 -12.16 42.24 37.17
CA VAL A 394 -11.57 42.43 35.85
C VAL A 394 -10.24 41.70 35.78
N LEU A 395 -10.11 40.76 34.85
CA LEU A 395 -8.88 40.02 34.60
C LEU A 395 -7.78 40.96 34.07
N GLN A 396 -6.63 40.94 34.73
CA GLN A 396 -5.39 41.56 34.26
C GLN A 396 -4.37 40.46 33.97
N LEU A 397 -4.34 40.01 32.72
CA LEU A 397 -3.36 39.04 32.24
C LEU A 397 -2.24 39.78 31.52
N GLU A 398 -1.01 39.63 32.00
CA GLU A 398 0.19 40.21 31.39
C GLU A 398 1.25 39.13 31.25
N TRP A 399 2.03 39.20 30.19
CA TRP A 399 3.15 38.29 29.95
C TRP A 399 4.32 39.02 29.27
N THR A 400 5.40 38.29 29.04
CA THR A 400 6.55 38.73 28.24
C THR A 400 6.88 37.67 27.21
N MET A 401 7.20 38.10 25.99
CA MET A 401 7.72 37.27 24.91
C MET A 401 8.47 38.19 23.94
N THR A 402 9.68 37.82 23.54
CA THR A 402 10.43 38.60 22.53
C THR A 402 9.85 38.31 21.13
N ASP A 403 9.82 39.34 20.27
CA ASP A 403 9.38 39.26 18.87
C ASP A 403 7.98 38.64 18.64
N GLN A 404 7.05 38.83 19.58
CA GLN A 404 5.67 38.39 19.40
C GLN A 404 5.00 39.14 18.23
N ALA A 405 4.54 38.38 17.24
CA ALA A 405 3.83 38.86 16.06
C ALA A 405 2.31 38.63 16.12
N ALA A 406 1.88 37.56 16.79
CA ALA A 406 0.47 37.24 17.00
C ALA A 406 0.25 36.58 18.36
N ARG A 407 -1.00 36.59 18.82
CA ARG A 407 -1.39 35.94 20.08
C ARG A 407 -2.75 35.27 19.99
N GLU A 408 -3.00 34.35 20.92
CA GLU A 408 -4.29 33.73 21.21
C GLU A 408 -4.39 33.66 22.73
N ILE A 409 -5.58 33.84 23.30
CA ILE A 409 -5.78 33.76 24.75
C ILE A 409 -6.97 32.86 25.00
N VAL A 410 -6.79 31.83 25.83
CA VAL A 410 -7.89 30.97 26.28
C VAL A 410 -7.98 31.03 27.80
N VAL A 411 -9.16 31.31 28.32
CA VAL A 411 -9.44 31.31 29.76
C VAL A 411 -10.48 30.26 30.05
N TRP A 412 -10.15 29.38 30.99
CA TRP A 412 -11.02 28.33 31.50
C TRP A 412 -11.43 28.65 32.93
N LYS A 413 -12.56 28.08 33.39
CA LYS A 413 -13.00 28.14 34.78
C LYS A 413 -13.52 26.80 35.28
N ARG A 414 -13.43 26.56 36.59
CA ARG A 414 -14.07 25.44 37.30
C ARG A 414 -14.43 25.87 38.72
N ARG A 415 -15.44 25.25 39.34
CA ARG A 415 -15.87 25.65 40.69
C ARG A 415 -15.13 24.86 41.76
N ASN A 416 -15.04 23.55 41.59
CA ASN A 416 -14.36 22.66 42.53
C ASN A 416 -13.21 21.90 41.86
N GLU A 417 -12.25 21.45 42.66
CA GLU A 417 -11.23 20.51 42.20
C GLU A 417 -11.88 19.19 41.76
N GLY A 418 -11.41 18.62 40.65
CA GLY A 418 -11.99 17.42 40.04
C GLY A 418 -13.15 17.68 39.06
N GLU A 419 -13.73 18.88 39.04
CA GLU A 419 -14.67 19.26 37.98
C GLU A 419 -13.93 19.51 36.65
N PRO A 420 -14.58 19.22 35.50
CA PRO A 420 -14.01 19.56 34.20
C PRO A 420 -13.88 21.08 34.05
N TRP A 421 -12.83 21.51 33.35
CA TRP A 421 -12.66 22.89 32.96
C TRP A 421 -13.72 23.30 31.93
N LEU A 422 -14.37 24.44 32.16
CA LEU A 422 -15.31 25.06 31.23
C LEU A 422 -14.65 26.24 30.55
N GLU A 423 -14.76 26.36 29.22
CA GLU A 423 -14.26 27.53 28.51
C GLU A 423 -15.05 28.76 28.98
N HIS A 424 -14.33 29.75 29.50
CA HIS A 424 -14.89 31.02 29.94
C HIS A 424 -14.75 32.08 28.86
N PHE A 425 -13.60 32.10 28.18
CA PHE A 425 -13.28 33.06 27.13
C PHE A 425 -12.22 32.56 26.16
N ARG A 426 -12.30 33.02 24.91
CA ARG A 426 -11.30 32.81 23.88
C ARG A 426 -11.13 34.07 23.04
N GLU A 427 -9.92 34.60 22.97
CA GLU A 427 -9.45 35.50 21.91
C GLU A 427 -8.81 34.62 20.84
N ASN A 428 -9.45 34.48 19.68
CA ASN A 428 -8.88 33.76 18.55
C ASN A 428 -7.55 34.39 18.11
N ARG A 429 -6.68 33.59 17.47
CA ARG A 429 -5.39 34.07 16.97
C ARG A 429 -5.55 35.37 16.17
N ASN A 430 -4.88 36.43 16.63
CA ASN A 430 -4.85 37.73 15.97
C ASN A 430 -3.43 38.30 15.90
N PRO A 431 -3.06 39.01 14.81
CA PRO A 431 -1.81 39.76 14.76
C PRO A 431 -1.78 40.81 15.87
N SER A 432 -0.80 40.73 16.76
CA SER A 432 -0.67 41.60 17.93
C SER A 432 0.72 41.46 18.56
N THR A 433 1.39 42.59 18.75
CA THR A 433 2.63 42.70 19.53
C THR A 433 2.36 43.06 21.00
N SER A 434 1.09 43.08 21.41
CA SER A 434 0.70 43.41 22.79
C SER A 434 0.82 42.19 23.70
N HIS A 435 1.43 42.39 24.85
CA HIS A 435 1.64 41.36 25.88
C HIS A 435 0.69 41.49 27.07
N SER A 436 -0.46 42.12 26.87
CA SER A 436 -1.47 42.25 27.91
C SER A 436 -2.89 42.09 27.39
N LEU A 437 -3.74 41.52 28.23
CA LEU A 437 -5.19 41.59 28.15
C LEU A 437 -5.67 42.38 29.35
N THR A 438 -6.02 43.64 29.11
CA THR A 438 -6.60 44.53 30.10
C THR A 438 -7.99 44.93 29.65
N GLY A 439 -9.01 44.51 30.42
CA GLY A 439 -10.39 44.88 30.15
C GLY A 439 -11.35 43.82 30.66
N PRO A 440 -12.67 44.11 30.67
CA PRO A 440 -13.64 43.04 30.84
C PRO A 440 -13.37 42.03 29.74
N VAL A 441 -13.11 40.80 30.15
CA VAL A 441 -13.26 39.65 29.26
C VAL A 441 -14.64 39.81 28.61
N PRO A 442 -14.75 39.93 27.28
CA PRO A 442 -16.00 40.24 26.59
C PRO A 442 -17.15 39.44 27.21
N ASP A 443 -18.06 40.17 27.85
CA ASP A 443 -19.34 39.73 28.40
C ASP A 443 -19.38 38.91 29.71
N THR A 444 -18.28 38.68 30.44
CA THR A 444 -18.38 38.11 31.81
C THR A 444 -17.30 38.60 32.78
N LEU A 445 -17.73 39.08 33.95
CA LEU A 445 -16.85 39.33 35.10
C LEU A 445 -16.39 38.00 35.69
N LEU A 446 -15.26 38.01 36.41
CA LEU A 446 -14.89 36.87 37.25
C LEU A 446 -15.99 36.64 38.31
N GLU A 447 -16.33 35.38 38.55
CA GLU A 447 -17.38 34.94 39.47
C GLU A 447 -16.75 34.46 40.78
N GLU A 448 -17.21 35.02 41.90
CA GLU A 448 -16.67 34.68 43.23
C GLU A 448 -16.73 33.18 43.49
N GLY A 449 -15.64 32.63 44.04
CA GLY A 449 -15.54 31.21 44.38
C GLY A 449 -15.21 30.28 43.20
N TRP A 450 -14.85 30.82 42.03
CA TRP A 450 -14.36 30.04 40.90
C TRP A 450 -12.83 30.06 40.81
N THR A 451 -12.27 28.96 40.29
CA THR A 451 -10.86 28.86 39.90
C THR A 451 -10.75 29.00 38.38
N TYR A 452 -9.82 29.85 37.93
CA TYR A 452 -9.57 30.15 36.54
C TYR A 452 -8.20 29.61 36.10
N LYS A 453 -8.09 29.22 34.82
CA LYS A 453 -6.81 28.93 34.16
C LYS A 453 -6.72 29.77 32.90
N ALA A 454 -5.76 30.69 32.84
CA ALA A 454 -5.48 31.51 31.66
C ALA A 454 -4.26 30.95 30.91
N VAL A 455 -4.39 30.85 29.59
CA VAL A 455 -3.37 30.29 28.68
C VAL A 455 -3.15 31.28 27.53
N PRO A 456 -2.24 32.25 27.67
CA PRO A 456 -1.73 33.02 26.54
C PRO A 456 -0.83 32.15 25.66
N ARG A 457 -0.99 32.32 24.35
CA ARG A 457 -0.14 31.74 23.32
C ARG A 457 0.41 32.87 22.46
N GLY A 458 1.71 32.83 22.17
CA GLY A 458 2.38 33.81 21.33
C GLY A 458 3.07 33.14 20.13
N TRP A 459 2.91 33.74 18.97
CA TRP A 459 3.63 33.38 17.74
C TRP A 459 4.64 34.47 17.45
N ASP A 460 5.85 34.07 17.05
CA ASP A 460 6.84 34.98 16.46
C ASP A 460 6.65 35.12 14.95
N ASP A 461 7.51 35.90 14.30
CA ASP A 461 7.52 36.10 12.83
C ASP A 461 8.23 34.97 12.07
N VAL A 462 8.68 33.91 12.76
CA VAL A 462 9.39 32.79 12.14
C VAL A 462 8.41 31.81 11.51
N GLU A 463 8.63 31.43 10.25
CA GLU A 463 7.83 30.40 9.59
C GLU A 463 8.21 29.01 10.11
N ARG A 464 7.49 28.56 11.15
CA ARG A 464 7.68 27.27 11.81
C ARG A 464 6.82 26.17 11.19
N ASP A 465 7.37 24.96 11.02
CA ASP A 465 6.53 23.79 10.77
C ASP A 465 5.92 23.32 12.09
N SER A 466 4.65 22.91 12.08
CA SER A 466 3.98 22.43 13.29
C SER A 466 4.10 20.91 13.32
N MET A 467 4.86 20.40 14.28
CA MET A 467 5.07 18.96 14.46
C MET A 467 4.36 18.48 15.73
N ALA A 468 4.25 17.16 15.89
CA ALA A 468 3.84 16.61 17.18
C ALA A 468 4.89 17.00 18.23
N GLY A 469 4.46 17.47 19.40
CA GLY A 469 5.38 17.96 20.44
C GLY A 469 5.82 19.43 20.28
N ASP A 470 6.05 19.89 19.04
CA ASP A 470 6.52 21.25 18.76
C ASP A 470 5.46 22.12 18.03
N PRO A 471 4.53 22.81 18.75
CA PRO A 471 3.55 23.69 18.12
C PRO A 471 4.21 24.93 17.50
N SER A 472 3.57 25.65 16.58
CA SER A 472 4.14 26.91 16.02
C SER A 472 4.17 28.11 16.99
N TYR A 473 3.80 27.92 18.26
CA TYR A 473 3.69 28.99 19.26
C TYR A 473 4.39 28.63 20.58
N SER A 474 4.71 29.65 21.37
CA SER A 474 5.05 29.53 22.78
C SER A 474 3.79 29.68 23.63
N GLU A 475 3.65 28.90 24.69
CA GLU A 475 2.54 29.03 25.63
C GLU A 475 3.03 28.93 27.08
N ASP A 476 2.28 29.57 27.97
CA ASP A 476 2.41 29.45 29.41
C ASP A 476 1.00 29.37 30.00
N SER A 477 0.85 28.97 31.26
CA SER A 477 -0.45 28.99 31.91
C SER A 477 -0.38 29.35 33.38
N VAL A 478 -1.34 30.15 33.82
CA VAL A 478 -1.52 30.52 35.22
C VAL A 478 -2.88 30.07 35.71
N THR A 479 -2.92 29.53 36.93
CA THR A 479 -4.16 29.18 37.63
C THR A 479 -4.32 30.09 38.83
N PHE A 480 -5.51 30.66 39.01
CA PHE A 480 -5.81 31.56 40.12
C PHE A 480 -7.26 31.42 40.58
N HIS A 481 -7.51 31.70 41.85
CA HIS A 481 -8.82 31.78 42.48
C HIS A 481 -9.31 33.24 42.47
N PHE A 482 -10.61 33.44 42.26
CA PHE A 482 -11.20 34.78 42.38
C PHE A 482 -12.01 34.91 43.68
N GLU A 483 -11.60 35.88 44.51
CA GLU A 483 -12.24 36.24 45.77
C GLU A 483 -12.68 37.70 45.73
N ALA A 484 -13.99 37.96 45.80
CA ALA A 484 -14.47 39.33 45.87
C ALA A 484 -13.98 40.01 47.18
N PRO A 485 -13.61 41.30 47.13
CA PRO A 485 -13.02 42.02 48.27
C PRO A 485 -13.98 42.27 49.44
#